data_AF-A0A402B4I6-F1
#
_entry.id   AF-A0A402B4I6-F1
#
_cell.length_a   1.000
_cell.length_b   1.000
_cell.length_c   1.000
_cell.angle_alpha   90.00
_cell.angle_beta   90.00
_cell.angle_gamma   90.00
#
_symmetry.space_group_name_H-M   'P 1'
#
loop_
_entity.id
_entity.type
_entity.pdbx_description
1 polymer ?
#
loop_
_entity_poly.entity_id
_entity_poly.type
_entity_poly.pdbx_seq_one_letter_code
_entity_poly.pdbx_strand_id
1 'polypeptide(L)'
;MQEEYKPRFKLARRILFPYTGEEPLTRAQEVKVIISWATIFPIMLVVCTLPLVALFSSNASLQRVALFLLLVFVGGIAIFGLMAWFVVLMVNRSARLFQLHMAKKSAGTSNISGGRYGS
;
A
#
# COMPACT_ATOMS: atom_id res chain seq x y z
N MET A 1 -15.27 9.15 -28.80
CA MET A 1 -14.63 7.85 -28.58
C MET A 1 -13.86 7.96 -27.27
N GLN A 2 -14.37 7.38 -26.18
CA GLN A 2 -13.68 7.40 -24.90
C GLN A 2 -12.60 6.32 -24.95
N GLU A 3 -11.33 6.72 -24.92
CA GLU A 3 -10.22 5.78 -24.90
C GLU A 3 -10.30 4.95 -23.60
N GLU A 4 -10.52 3.67 -23.78
CA GLU A 4 -10.53 2.65 -22.73
C GLU A 4 -9.09 2.51 -22.20
N TYR A 5 -8.75 3.28 -21.17
CA TYR A 5 -7.45 3.20 -20.50
C TYR A 5 -7.28 1.82 -19.86
N LYS A 6 -6.70 0.87 -20.60
CA LYS A 6 -6.34 -0.47 -20.11
C LYS A 6 -4.99 -0.39 -19.39
N PRO A 7 -4.94 -0.46 -18.05
CA PRO A 7 -3.68 -0.43 -17.33
C PRO A 7 -2.92 -1.74 -17.58
N ARG A 8 -1.79 -1.63 -18.29
CA ARG A 8 -0.92 -2.74 -18.71
C ARG A 8 -0.20 -3.44 -17.53
N PHE A 9 -0.32 -2.94 -16.30
CA PHE A 9 0.39 -3.45 -15.13
C PHE A 9 -0.54 -4.02 -14.05
N LYS A 10 -1.26 -5.11 -14.37
CA LYS A 10 -2.19 -5.77 -13.43
C LYS A 10 -1.48 -6.36 -12.19
N LEU A 11 -0.25 -6.86 -12.32
CA LEU A 11 0.47 -7.52 -11.21
C LEU A 11 1.11 -6.53 -10.24
N ALA A 12 1.83 -5.53 -10.74
CA ALA A 12 2.38 -4.45 -9.91
C ALA A 12 1.26 -3.68 -9.21
N ARG A 13 0.14 -3.43 -9.88
CA ARG A 13 -1.05 -2.85 -9.25
C ARG A 13 -1.62 -3.77 -8.16
N ARG A 14 -1.75 -5.07 -8.39
CA ARG A 14 -2.30 -6.01 -7.40
C ARG A 14 -1.44 -6.17 -6.14
N ILE A 15 -0.13 -5.95 -6.26
CA ILE A 15 0.83 -6.09 -5.15
C ILE A 15 1.14 -4.75 -4.46
N LEU A 16 1.21 -3.64 -5.21
CA LEU A 16 1.59 -2.32 -4.68
C LEU A 16 0.40 -1.38 -4.43
N PHE A 17 -0.68 -1.48 -5.21
CA PHE A 17 -1.85 -0.60 -5.13
C PHE A 17 -3.13 -1.35 -5.55
N PRO A 18 -3.75 -2.15 -4.67
CA PRO A 18 -5.01 -2.84 -4.93
C PRO A 18 -6.19 -1.84 -4.89
N TYR A 19 -6.03 -0.69 -5.54
CA TYR A 19 -6.96 0.42 -5.52
C TYR A 19 -7.60 0.55 -6.92
N THR A 20 -8.84 0.12 -7.01
CA THR A 20 -9.72 0.39 -8.16
C THR A 20 -10.47 1.72 -7.98
N GLY A 21 -10.37 2.37 -6.81
CA GLY A 21 -10.99 3.67 -6.54
C GLY A 21 -12.47 3.63 -6.17
N GLU A 22 -13.12 2.46 -6.28
CA GLU A 22 -14.58 2.35 -6.11
C GLU A 22 -14.98 1.77 -4.74
N GLU A 23 -14.11 0.99 -4.08
CA GLU A 23 -14.45 0.30 -2.82
C GLU A 23 -13.31 0.38 -1.78
N PRO A 24 -13.63 0.50 -0.47
CA PRO A 24 -12.63 0.45 0.59
C PRO A 24 -11.96 -0.93 0.62
N LEU A 25 -10.67 -0.99 0.96
CA LEU A 25 -9.98 -2.28 1.05
C LEU A 25 -10.67 -3.16 2.11
N THR A 26 -10.83 -4.43 1.78
CA THR A 26 -11.26 -5.42 2.78
C THR A 26 -10.12 -5.70 3.76
N ARG A 27 -10.44 -5.99 5.03
CA ARG A 27 -9.45 -6.27 6.08
C ARG A 27 -8.41 -7.34 5.69
N ALA A 28 -8.81 -8.31 4.87
CA ALA A 28 -7.91 -9.35 4.36
C ALA A 28 -6.87 -8.80 3.35
N GLN A 29 -7.23 -7.81 2.54
CA GLN A 29 -6.33 -7.16 1.59
C GLN A 29 -5.35 -6.22 2.31
N GLU A 30 -5.81 -5.51 3.33
CA GLU A 30 -4.97 -4.67 4.19
C GLU A 30 -3.84 -5.48 4.83
N VAL A 31 -4.20 -6.58 5.49
CA VAL A 31 -3.25 -7.49 6.15
C VAL A 31 -2.28 -8.09 5.13
N LYS A 32 -2.76 -8.45 3.93
CA LYS A 32 -1.89 -8.94 2.85
C LYS A 32 -0.86 -7.92 2.39
N VAL A 33 -1.23 -6.65 2.25
CA VAL A 33 -0.29 -5.58 1.87
C VAL A 33 0.75 -5.37 2.96
N ILE A 34 0.32 -5.32 4.22
CA ILE A 34 1.22 -5.14 5.36
C ILE A 34 2.21 -6.30 5.46
N ILE A 35 1.74 -7.55 5.38
CA ILE A 35 2.60 -8.74 5.44
C ILE A 35 3.55 -8.78 4.23
N SER A 36 3.07 -8.48 3.03
CA SER A 36 3.89 -8.43 1.82
C SER A 36 5.02 -7.40 1.97
N TRP A 37 4.72 -6.21 2.47
CA TRP A 37 5.72 -5.17 2.67
C TRP A 37 6.69 -5.48 3.81
N ALA A 38 6.17 -5.99 4.93
CA ALA A 38 6.95 -6.41 6.08
C ALA A 38 7.84 -7.64 5.81
N THR A 39 7.71 -8.31 4.67
CA THR A 39 8.55 -9.46 4.30
C THR A 39 9.48 -9.12 3.14
N ILE A 40 8.94 -8.62 2.02
CA ILE A 40 9.71 -8.38 0.80
C ILE A 40 10.78 -7.30 1.01
N PHE A 41 10.42 -6.16 1.61
CA PHE A 41 11.37 -5.05 1.77
C PHE A 41 12.49 -5.33 2.79
N PRO A 42 12.22 -5.93 3.97
CA PRO A 42 13.29 -6.33 4.88
C PRO A 42 14.23 -7.37 4.29
N ILE A 43 13.71 -8.34 3.52
CA ILE A 43 14.55 -9.34 2.83
C ILE A 43 15.45 -8.66 1.81
N MET A 44 14.89 -7.78 0.96
CA MET A 44 15.69 -7.03 -0.02
C MET A 44 16.75 -6.17 0.65
N LEU A 45 16.39 -5.51 1.76
CA LEU A 45 17.31 -4.68 2.52
C LEU A 45 18.46 -5.52 3.10
N VAL A 46 18.16 -6.69 3.67
CA VAL A 46 19.20 -7.63 4.15
C VAL A 46 20.11 -8.06 3.00
N VAL A 47 19.56 -8.45 1.85
CA VAL A 47 20.34 -8.84 0.66
C VAL A 47 21.25 -7.70 0.19
N CYS A 48 20.76 -6.46 0.18
CA CYS A 48 21.58 -5.29 -0.15
C CYS A 48 22.64 -4.95 0.90
N THR A 49 22.42 -5.32 2.17
CA THR A 49 23.43 -5.15 3.23
C THR A 49 24.51 -6.24 3.24
N LEU A 50 24.28 -7.41 2.65
CA LEU A 50 25.26 -8.51 2.64
C LEU A 50 26.61 -8.13 1.99
N PRO A 51 26.67 -7.43 0.83
CA PRO A 51 27.94 -7.00 0.24
C PRO A 51 28.69 -5.98 1.12
N LEU A 52 27.96 -5.06 1.77
CA LEU A 52 28.55 -4.10 2.71
C LEU A 52 29.17 -4.83 3.89
N VAL A 53 28.43 -5.77 4.48
CA VAL A 53 28.94 -6.62 5.55
C VAL A 53 30.17 -7.40 5.08
N ALA A 54 30.14 -8.03 3.90
CA ALA A 54 31.27 -8.78 3.36
C ALA A 54 32.53 -7.92 3.18
N LEU A 55 32.39 -6.66 2.74
CA LEU A 55 33.50 -5.74 2.55
C LEU A 55 34.11 -5.24 3.87
N PHE A 56 33.29 -5.01 4.90
CA PHE A 56 33.72 -4.43 6.18
C PHE A 56 33.95 -5.45 7.31
N SER A 57 33.59 -6.73 7.10
CA SER A 57 33.63 -7.79 8.13
C SER A 57 34.95 -8.57 8.20
N SER A 58 36.01 -8.15 7.49
CA SER A 58 37.29 -8.88 7.44
C SER A 58 37.91 -9.17 8.81
N ASN A 59 37.55 -8.41 9.85
CA ASN A 59 37.99 -8.61 11.24
C ASN A 59 36.83 -8.76 12.25
N ALA A 60 35.59 -8.89 11.81
CA ALA A 60 34.43 -8.91 12.70
C ALA A 60 34.05 -10.35 13.11
N SER A 61 33.69 -10.55 14.38
CA SER A 61 33.18 -11.85 14.84
C SER A 61 31.85 -12.17 14.16
N LEU A 62 31.69 -13.42 13.70
CA LEU A 62 30.52 -13.89 12.98
C LEU A 62 29.22 -13.69 13.78
N GLN A 63 29.31 -13.74 15.12
CA GLN A 63 28.20 -13.44 16.03
C GLN A 63 27.76 -11.97 15.96
N ARG A 64 28.69 -11.01 15.90
CA ARG A 64 28.36 -9.58 15.79
C ARG A 64 27.70 -9.26 14.45
N VAL A 65 28.16 -9.90 13.39
CA VAL A 65 27.57 -9.80 12.05
C VAL A 65 26.14 -10.33 12.04
N ALA A 66 25.92 -11.51 12.62
CA ALA A 66 24.58 -12.09 12.71
C ALA A 66 23.61 -11.21 13.53
N LEU A 67 24.06 -10.66 14.67
CA LEU A 67 23.27 -9.73 15.47
C LEU A 67 22.94 -8.45 14.70
N PHE A 68 23.90 -7.90 13.95
CA PHE A 68 23.67 -6.72 13.11
C PHE A 68 22.63 -6.99 12.02
N LEU A 69 22.75 -8.11 11.30
CA LEU A 69 21.78 -8.50 10.27
C LEU A 69 20.39 -8.75 10.87
N LEU A 70 20.30 -9.36 12.05
CA LEU A 70 19.04 -9.56 12.77
C LEU A 70 18.40 -8.20 13.12
N LEU A 71 19.18 -7.25 13.63
CA LEU A 71 18.69 -5.93 14.01
C LEU A 71 18.22 -5.16 12.78
N VAL A 72 18.98 -5.20 11.68
CA VAL A 72 18.62 -4.62 10.39
C VAL A 72 17.31 -5.23 9.86
N PHE A 73 17.14 -6.55 9.97
CA PHE A 73 15.93 -7.24 9.54
C PHE A 73 14.70 -6.85 10.37
N VAL A 74 14.81 -6.88 11.70
CA VAL A 74 13.72 -6.50 12.62
C VAL A 74 13.37 -5.02 12.48
N GLY A 75 14.38 -4.15 12.37
CA GLY A 75 14.19 -2.72 12.11
C GLY A 75 13.50 -2.48 10.77
N GLY A 76 13.89 -3.24 9.73
CA GLY A 76 13.21 -3.23 8.44
C GLY A 76 11.73 -3.62 8.57
N ILE A 77 11.42 -4.72 9.25
CA ILE A 77 10.03 -5.17 9.48
C ILE A 77 9.22 -4.05 10.14
N ALA A 78 9.76 -3.42 11.18
CA ALA A 78 9.08 -2.34 11.89
C ALA A 78 8.82 -1.13 10.98
N ILE A 79 9.85 -0.64 10.27
CA ILE A 79 9.74 0.54 9.41
C ILE A 79 8.79 0.29 8.24
N PHE A 80 8.99 -0.79 7.49
CA PHE A 80 8.18 -1.10 6.31
C PHE A 80 6.76 -1.54 6.69
N GLY A 81 6.59 -2.22 7.82
CA GLY A 81 5.28 -2.55 8.37
C GLY A 81 4.49 -1.30 8.77
N LEU A 82 5.11 -0.36 9.49
CA LEU A 82 4.47 0.92 9.83
C LEU A 82 4.15 1.76 8.60
N MET A 83 5.03 1.78 7.60
CA MET A 83 4.75 2.46 6.33
C MET A 83 3.59 1.82 5.57
N ALA A 84 3.54 0.50 5.49
CA ALA A 84 2.43 -0.20 4.85
C ALA A 84 1.11 0.07 5.57
N TRP A 85 1.12 0.06 6.91
CA TRP A 85 -0.03 0.45 7.73
C TRP A 85 -0.50 1.87 7.43
N PHE A 86 0.44 2.83 7.38
CA PHE A 86 0.12 4.22 7.06
C PHE A 86 -0.48 4.38 5.67
N VAL A 87 0.09 3.70 4.66
CA VAL A 87 -0.44 3.70 3.29
C VAL A 87 -1.86 3.14 3.26
N VAL A 88 -2.11 2.01 3.91
CA VAL A 88 -3.45 1.41 4.00
C VAL A 88 -4.44 2.38 4.64
N LEU A 89 -4.07 3.04 5.75
CA LEU A 89 -4.92 4.04 6.40
C LEU A 89 -5.24 5.22 5.48
N MET A 90 -4.24 5.76 4.77
CA MET A 90 -4.45 6.86 3.83
C MET A 90 -5.36 6.48 2.67
N VAL A 91 -5.17 5.28 2.12
CA VAL A 91 -6.00 4.74 1.04
C VAL A 91 -7.45 4.55 1.48
N ASN A 92 -7.68 4.01 2.67
CA ASN A 92 -9.04 3.87 3.19
C ASN A 92 -9.70 5.22 3.48
N ARG A 93 -8.92 6.20 3.95
CA ARG A 93 -9.42 7.54 4.21
C ARG A 93 -9.78 8.26 2.91
N SER A 94 -8.97 8.11 1.86
CA SER A 94 -9.27 8.70 0.55
C SER A 94 -10.48 8.04 -0.12
N ALA A 95 -10.63 6.72 0.00
CA ALA A 95 -11.81 5.99 -0.48
C ALA A 95 -13.10 6.51 0.16
N ARG A 96 -13.10 6.69 1.50
CA ARG A 96 -14.25 7.25 2.23
C ARG A 96 -14.60 8.67 1.76
N LEU A 97 -13.60 9.52 1.54
CA LEU A 97 -13.83 10.89 1.05
C LEU A 97 -14.39 10.90 -0.38
N PHE A 98 -13.91 10.01 -1.25
CA PHE A 98 -14.41 9.86 -2.61
C PHE A 98 -15.87 9.38 -2.63
N GLN A 99 -16.21 8.39 -1.82
CA GLN A 99 -17.60 7.92 -1.65
C GLN A 99 -18.51 9.02 -1.12
N LEU A 100 -18.07 9.83 -0.17
CA LEU A 100 -18.83 10.98 0.32
C LEU A 100 -19.07 12.04 -0.76
N HIS A 101 -18.07 12.31 -1.61
CA HIS A 101 -18.24 13.23 -2.75
C HIS A 101 -19.20 12.68 -3.79
N MET A 102 -19.12 11.38 -4.11
CA MET A 102 -20.07 10.74 -5.03
C MET A 102 -21.49 10.72 -4.46
N ALA A 103 -21.67 10.37 -3.19
CA ALA A 103 -22.98 10.39 -2.53
C ALA A 103 -23.60 11.80 -2.49
N LYS A 104 -22.79 12.85 -2.23
CA LYS A 104 -23.25 14.24 -2.32
C LYS A 104 -23.64 14.65 -3.73
N LYS A 105 -22.89 14.20 -4.75
CA LYS A 105 -23.22 14.47 -6.16
C LYS A 105 -24.54 13.80 -6.57
N SER A 106 -24.77 12.55 -6.15
CA SER A 106 -26.02 11.83 -6.39
C SER A 106 -27.22 12.47 -5.68
N ALA A 107 -27.05 12.91 -4.42
CA ALA A 107 -28.09 13.58 -3.64
C ALA A 107 -28.40 15.01 -4.13
N GLY A 108 -27.43 15.70 -4.73
CA GLY A 108 -27.64 17.00 -5.37
C GLY A 108 -28.44 16.90 -6.67
N THR A 109 -28.32 15.78 -7.40
CA THR A 109 -29.07 15.55 -8.65
C THR A 109 -30.51 15.11 -8.40
N SER A 110 -30.82 14.41 -7.31
CA SER A 110 -32.19 13.95 -7.01
C SER A 110 -33.17 15.08 -6.65
N ASN A 111 -32.67 16.26 -6.24
CA ASN A 111 -33.51 17.43 -5.96
C ASN A 111 -33.85 18.26 -7.21
N ILE A 112 -33.29 17.94 -8.39
CA ILE A 112 -33.49 18.73 -9.63
C ILE A 112 -34.52 18.08 -10.58
N SER A 113 -34.96 16.83 -10.37
CA SER A 113 -35.91 16.17 -11.29
C SER A 113 -37.39 16.19 -10.84
N GLY A 114 -37.75 17.00 -9.84
CA GLY A 114 -39.06 16.98 -9.19
C GLY A 114 -40.08 18.04 -9.63
N GLY A 115 -39.93 18.66 -10.80
CA GLY A 115 -40.81 19.79 -11.15
C GLY A 115 -40.96 20.03 -12.65
N ARG A 116 -41.55 19.09 -13.40
CA ARG A 116 -42.07 19.41 -14.75
C ARG A 116 -43.18 18.46 -15.25
N TYR A 117 -44.13 18.12 -14.39
CA TYR A 117 -45.46 17.69 -14.80
C TYR A 117 -46.49 18.51 -14.03
N GLY A 118 -46.98 19.56 -14.66
CA GLY A 118 -48.00 20.44 -14.11
C GLY A 118 -48.62 21.27 -15.24
N SER A 119 -49.83 20.83 -15.64
CA SER A 119 -50.86 21.44 -16.50
C SER A 119 -50.46 21.89 -17.91
#